data_AF-A0A2V7Q2S8-F1
#
_entry.id   AF-A0A2V7Q2S8-F1
#
_cell.length_a   1.000
_cell.length_b   1.000
_cell.length_c   1.000
_cell.angle_alpha   90.00
_cell.angle_beta   90.00
_cell.angle_gamma   90.00
#
_symmetry.space_group_name_H-M   'P 1'
#
loop_
_entity.id
_entity.type
_entity.pdbx_description
1 polymer ?
#
loop_
_entity_poly.entity_id
_entity_poly.type
_entity_poly.pdbx_seq_one_letter_code
_entity_poly.pdbx_strand_id
1 'polypeptide(L)'
;MPGSDARRPGLLLGAHFDSTAHTPGADDNASGVAALLECARHFASRTPRARLEFVGFDLEELQTVTGRYRIGSHALAREKRARREALAGALILEMVGYRDARPGTQIVPPFLGIDVPGTGDFLAAVGDTRSRELL
;
A
#
# COMPACT_ATOMS: atom_id res chain seq x y z
N MET A 1 -1.85 -14.74 -7.66
CA MET A 1 -2.80 -15.85 -7.40
C MET A 1 -3.98 -15.76 -8.37
N PRO A 2 -4.28 -16.81 -9.15
CA PRO A 2 -5.38 -16.77 -10.12
C PRO A 2 -6.74 -16.65 -9.41
N GLY A 3 -7.69 -16.01 -10.09
CA GLY A 3 -9.10 -15.98 -9.67
C GLY A 3 -9.94 -16.99 -10.46
N SER A 4 -11.17 -17.23 -10.01
CA SER A 4 -12.11 -18.15 -10.68
C SER A 4 -12.71 -17.60 -11.98
N ASP A 5 -12.68 -16.28 -12.21
CA ASP A 5 -13.20 -15.64 -13.43
C ASP A 5 -12.09 -14.81 -14.09
N ALA A 6 -11.52 -15.35 -15.16
CA ALA A 6 -10.43 -14.71 -15.92
C ALA A 6 -10.85 -13.40 -16.61
N ARG A 7 -12.15 -13.12 -16.73
CA ARG A 7 -12.67 -11.88 -17.34
C ARG A 7 -12.70 -10.72 -16.35
N ARG A 8 -12.58 -11.00 -15.04
CA ARG A 8 -12.55 -9.95 -14.03
C ARG A 8 -11.17 -9.29 -13.99
N PRO A 9 -11.10 -7.95 -13.98
CA PRO A 9 -9.82 -7.27 -13.79
C PRO A 9 -9.23 -7.65 -12.42
N GLY A 10 -7.90 -7.73 -12.35
CA GLY A 10 -7.20 -8.17 -11.13
C GLY A 10 -7.16 -7.08 -10.06
N LEU A 11 -6.93 -7.45 -8.80
CA LEU A 11 -6.66 -6.51 -7.71
C LEU A 11 -5.24 -6.70 -7.21
N LEU A 12 -4.51 -5.61 -7.04
CA LEU A 12 -3.18 -5.60 -6.45
C LEU A 12 -3.27 -5.17 -5.00
N LEU A 13 -2.62 -5.91 -4.11
CA LEU A 13 -2.28 -5.48 -2.76
C LEU A 13 -0.75 -5.35 -2.70
N GLY A 14 -0.25 -4.27 -2.13
CA GLY A 14 1.20 -4.12 -1.98
C GLY A 14 1.61 -3.32 -0.76
N ALA A 15 2.88 -3.48 -0.40
CA ALA A 15 3.58 -2.76 0.66
C ALA A 15 5.05 -2.68 0.24
N HIS A 16 5.81 -1.68 0.70
CA HIS A 16 7.24 -1.68 0.47
C HIS A 16 7.99 -2.35 1.63
N PHE A 17 9.10 -3.00 1.33
CA PHE A 17 9.90 -3.75 2.31
C PHE A 17 11.27 -3.14 2.58
N ASP A 18 11.64 -2.09 1.85
CA ASP A 18 12.80 -1.27 2.18
C ASP A 18 12.53 -0.35 3.37
N SER A 19 13.59 0.26 3.90
CA SER A 19 13.55 1.11 5.08
C SER A 19 14.67 2.15 5.00
N THR A 20 14.51 3.28 5.68
CA THR A 20 15.57 4.28 5.86
C THR A 20 16.58 3.88 6.94
N ALA A 21 17.86 4.25 6.73
CA ALA A 21 18.93 4.03 7.72
C ALA A 21 18.60 4.66 9.09
N HIS A 22 19.16 4.08 10.16
CA HIS A 22 18.95 4.52 11.56
C HIS A 22 17.53 4.35 12.11
N THR A 23 16.65 3.63 11.40
CA THR A 23 15.33 3.25 11.90
C THR A 23 15.19 1.73 11.91
N PRO A 24 14.34 1.16 12.79
CA PRO A 24 14.01 -0.26 12.73
C PRO A 24 13.00 -0.62 11.62
N GLY A 25 12.41 0.38 10.93
CA GLY A 25 11.41 0.17 9.88
C GLY A 25 10.10 -0.48 10.33
N ALA A 26 9.77 -0.39 11.63
CA ALA A 26 8.68 -1.19 12.23
C ALA A 26 7.29 -0.80 11.69
N ASP A 27 6.97 0.49 11.69
CA ASP A 27 5.70 0.98 11.16
C ASP A 27 5.80 1.32 9.67
N ASP A 28 6.90 1.98 9.27
CA ASP A 28 7.28 2.32 7.90
C ASP A 28 8.42 1.39 7.42
N ASN A 29 8.14 0.27 6.75
CA ASN A 29 6.80 -0.26 6.44
C ASN A 29 6.65 -1.77 6.74
N ALA A 30 7.37 -2.27 7.76
CA ALA A 30 7.21 -3.67 8.18
C ALA A 30 5.77 -4.00 8.63
N SER A 31 5.03 -3.02 9.14
CA SER A 31 3.60 -3.17 9.46
C SER A 31 2.76 -3.50 8.21
N GLY A 32 2.98 -2.78 7.09
CA GLY A 32 2.30 -3.03 5.82
C GLY A 32 2.71 -4.37 5.22
N VAL A 33 3.99 -4.73 5.31
CA VAL A 33 4.47 -6.06 4.89
C VAL A 33 3.82 -7.18 5.69
N ALA A 34 3.73 -7.03 7.02
CA ALA A 34 3.08 -8.03 7.88
C ALA A 34 1.59 -8.20 7.50
N ALA A 35 0.86 -7.10 7.31
CA ALA A 35 -0.52 -7.13 6.86
C ALA A 35 -0.67 -7.77 5.45
N LEU A 36 0.23 -7.44 4.51
CA LEU A 36 0.26 -8.02 3.18
C LEU A 36 0.43 -9.54 3.21
N LEU A 37 1.38 -10.03 4.01
CA LEU A 37 1.65 -11.46 4.19
C LEU A 37 0.45 -12.17 4.83
N GLU A 38 -0.20 -11.56 5.81
CA GLU A 38 -1.39 -12.12 6.44
C GLU A 38 -2.57 -12.19 5.44
N CYS A 39 -2.78 -11.17 4.62
CA CYS A 39 -3.75 -11.23 3.53
C CYS A 39 -3.41 -12.35 2.53
N ALA A 40 -2.14 -12.48 2.12
CA ALA A 40 -1.71 -13.54 1.22
C ALA A 40 -1.97 -14.94 1.82
N ARG A 41 -1.64 -15.13 3.10
CA ARG A 41 -1.90 -16.36 3.85
C ARG A 41 -3.40 -16.66 3.93
N HIS A 42 -4.22 -15.65 4.23
CA HIS A 42 -5.67 -15.78 4.31
C HIS A 42 -6.30 -16.23 2.99
N PHE A 43 -5.77 -15.77 1.86
CA PHE A 43 -6.26 -16.10 0.53
C PHE A 43 -5.62 -17.35 -0.08
N ALA A 44 -4.54 -17.88 0.48
CA ALA A 44 -3.83 -19.05 -0.05
C ALA A 44 -4.69 -20.32 -0.15
N SER A 45 -5.68 -20.47 0.74
CA SER A 45 -6.63 -21.61 0.74
C SER A 45 -7.97 -21.28 0.08
N ARG A 46 -8.07 -20.17 -0.66
CA ARG A 46 -9.31 -19.67 -1.24
C ARG A 46 -9.20 -19.45 -2.74
N THR A 47 -10.34 -19.42 -3.40
CA THR A 47 -10.44 -19.07 -4.83
C THR A 47 -11.24 -17.78 -4.97
N PRO A 48 -10.59 -16.62 -4.98
CA PRO A 48 -11.29 -15.34 -5.17
C PRO A 48 -11.87 -15.26 -6.60
N ARG A 49 -12.88 -14.42 -6.79
CA ARG A 49 -13.49 -14.24 -8.12
C ARG A 49 -12.53 -13.57 -9.12
N ALA A 50 -11.78 -12.58 -8.66
CA ALA A 50 -10.76 -11.88 -9.43
C ALA A 50 -9.35 -12.38 -9.07
N ARG A 51 -8.41 -12.21 -9.99
CA ARG A 51 -6.98 -12.44 -9.72
C ARG A 51 -6.51 -11.50 -8.60
N LEU A 52 -5.78 -12.03 -7.63
CA LEU A 52 -5.12 -11.24 -6.59
C LEU A 52 -3.61 -11.25 -6.81
N GLU A 53 -2.98 -10.08 -6.73
CA GLU A 53 -1.54 -9.90 -6.81
C GLU A 53 -1.06 -9.31 -5.48
N PHE A 54 -0.12 -9.99 -4.82
CA PHE A 54 0.52 -9.51 -3.60
C PHE A 54 1.93 -9.09 -3.98
N VAL A 55 2.29 -7.83 -3.76
CA VAL A 55 3.52 -7.24 -4.27
C VAL A 55 4.30 -6.55 -3.16
N GLY A 56 5.55 -6.97 -2.96
CA GLY A 56 6.53 -6.23 -2.17
C GLY A 56 7.28 -5.25 -3.06
N PHE A 57 7.28 -3.96 -2.72
CA PHE A 57 8.05 -2.94 -3.42
C PHE A 57 9.39 -2.69 -2.72
N ASP A 58 10.39 -2.35 -3.51
CA ASP A 58 11.72 -1.94 -3.04
C ASP A 58 11.99 -0.50 -3.50
N LEU A 59 12.94 0.15 -2.83
CA LEU A 59 13.43 1.50 -3.16
C LEU A 59 12.31 2.56 -3.19
N GLU A 60 11.40 2.49 -2.21
CA GLU A 60 10.46 3.56 -1.88
C GLU A 60 11.23 4.75 -1.27
N GLU A 61 12.07 4.44 -0.29
CA GLU A 61 12.63 5.37 0.70
C GLU A 61 13.89 6.11 0.22
N LEU A 62 14.39 5.77 -0.97
CA LEU A 62 15.57 6.43 -1.59
C LEU A 62 15.35 7.93 -1.90
N GLN A 63 14.18 8.50 -1.55
CA GLN A 63 13.88 9.91 -1.71
C GLN A 63 14.94 10.81 -1.07
N THR A 64 15.38 10.48 0.15
CA THR A 64 16.25 11.33 0.97
C THR A 64 17.67 11.43 0.41
N VAL A 65 18.07 10.44 -0.39
CA VAL A 65 19.43 10.33 -0.94
C VAL A 65 19.49 10.74 -2.41
N THR A 66 18.48 10.40 -3.20
CA THR A 66 18.55 10.50 -4.67
C THR A 66 17.61 11.53 -5.28
N GLY A 67 16.64 12.04 -4.52
CA GLY A 67 15.54 12.85 -5.06
C GLY A 67 14.63 12.11 -6.04
N ARG A 68 14.78 10.79 -6.17
CA ARG A 68 13.91 9.91 -6.94
C ARG A 68 12.99 9.16 -5.99
N TYR A 69 11.74 9.00 -6.40
CA TYR A 69 10.69 8.44 -5.56
C TYR A 69 10.16 7.14 -6.16
N ARG A 70 9.73 6.21 -5.30
CA ARG A 70 8.83 5.10 -5.69
C ARG A 70 9.40 4.26 -6.84
N ILE A 71 10.70 3.93 -6.79
CA ILE A 71 11.40 3.37 -7.95
C ILE A 71 10.83 2.00 -8.32
N GLY A 72 10.67 1.10 -7.34
CA GLY A 72 10.13 -0.23 -7.56
C GLY A 72 8.69 -0.21 -8.07
N SER A 73 7.81 0.58 -7.44
CA SER A 73 6.41 0.67 -7.85
C SER A 73 6.24 1.37 -9.21
N HIS A 74 7.08 2.35 -9.54
CA HIS A 74 7.09 2.99 -10.85
C HIS A 74 7.52 2.01 -11.96
N ALA A 75 8.53 1.17 -11.70
CA ALA A 75 8.96 0.13 -12.64
C ALA A 75 7.81 -0.85 -12.94
N LEU A 76 7.14 -1.35 -11.91
CA LEU A 76 5.99 -2.25 -12.07
C LEU A 76 4.84 -1.58 -12.83
N ALA A 77 4.49 -0.34 -12.46
CA ALA A 77 3.41 0.39 -13.13
C ALA A 77 3.68 0.58 -14.64
N ARG A 78 4.94 0.88 -15.01
CA ARG A 78 5.35 0.98 -16.42
C ARG A 78 5.24 -0.35 -17.15
N GLU A 79 5.69 -1.43 -16.51
CA GLU A 79 5.62 -2.79 -17.08
C GLU A 79 4.16 -3.22 -17.33
N LYS A 80 3.30 -3.09 -16.30
CA LYS A 80 1.88 -3.44 -16.40
C LYS A 80 1.16 -2.63 -17.48
N ARG A 81 1.47 -1.33 -17.58
CA ARG A 81 0.95 -0.46 -18.64
C ARG A 81 1.41 -0.93 -20.02
N ALA A 82 2.67 -1.29 -20.19
CA ALA A 82 3.20 -1.79 -21.47
C ALA A 82 2.51 -3.11 -21.89
N ARG A 83 2.20 -3.97 -20.93
CA ARG A 83 1.47 -5.22 -21.12
C ARG A 83 -0.05 -5.07 -21.24
N ARG A 84 -0.58 -3.85 -21.04
CA ARG A 84 -2.03 -3.55 -21.00
C ARG A 84 -2.77 -4.46 -20.01
N GLU A 85 -2.16 -4.74 -18.87
CA GLU A 85 -2.78 -5.57 -17.84
C GLU A 85 -3.98 -4.84 -17.23
N ALA A 86 -5.14 -5.50 -17.23
CA ALA A 86 -6.35 -4.97 -16.62
C ALA A 86 -6.32 -5.16 -15.10
N LEU A 87 -6.39 -4.04 -14.37
CA LEU A 87 -6.52 -3.98 -12.92
C LEU A 87 -7.79 -3.21 -12.54
N ALA A 88 -8.51 -3.72 -11.54
CA ALA A 88 -9.62 -3.04 -10.90
C ALA A 88 -9.10 -1.91 -10.00
N GLY A 89 -7.90 -2.10 -9.44
CA GLY A 89 -7.28 -1.17 -8.52
C GLY A 89 -6.01 -1.73 -7.90
N ALA A 90 -5.37 -0.90 -7.09
CA ALA A 90 -4.28 -1.27 -6.21
C ALA A 90 -4.57 -0.72 -4.81
N LEU A 91 -4.46 -1.58 -3.80
CA LEU A 91 -4.50 -1.21 -2.39
C LEU A 91 -3.06 -1.25 -1.86
N ILE A 92 -2.54 -0.09 -1.46
CA ILE A 92 -1.18 0.04 -0.93
C ILE A 92 -1.27 0.18 0.59
N LEU A 93 -0.65 -0.75 1.30
CA LEU A 93 -0.57 -0.76 2.75
C LEU A 93 0.67 0.03 3.16
N GLU A 94 0.45 1.14 3.85
CA GLU A 94 1.48 2.09 4.27
C GLU A 94 1.23 2.49 5.72
N MET A 95 2.20 2.24 6.60
CA MET A 95 2.14 2.60 8.03
C MET A 95 0.83 2.19 8.73
N VAL A 96 0.58 0.88 8.82
CA VAL A 96 -0.66 0.29 9.36
C VAL A 96 -0.51 -0.30 10.77
N GLY A 97 0.59 -0.01 11.46
CA GLY A 97 0.93 -0.58 12.77
C GLY A 97 0.94 0.42 13.93
N TYR A 98 1.01 1.74 13.66
CA TYR A 98 1.01 2.74 14.71
C TYR A 98 -0.33 2.85 15.43
N ARG A 99 -0.29 2.92 16.76
CA ARG A 99 -1.45 3.15 17.61
C ARG A 99 -1.12 3.99 18.84
N ASP A 100 -1.74 5.16 18.96
CA ASP A 100 -1.67 5.98 20.18
C ASP A 100 -2.94 6.81 20.39
N ALA A 101 -3.71 6.43 21.41
CA ALA A 101 -5.00 7.04 21.73
C ALA A 101 -4.88 8.38 22.51
N ARG A 102 -3.67 8.85 22.84
CA ARG A 102 -3.50 10.13 23.53
C ARG A 102 -3.81 11.28 22.57
N PRO A 103 -4.51 12.35 23.00
CA PRO A 103 -4.73 13.53 22.16
C PRO A 103 -3.41 14.15 21.68
N GLY A 104 -3.36 14.54 20.40
CA GLY A 104 -2.21 15.22 19.79
C GLY A 104 -1.11 14.31 19.27
N THR A 105 -1.34 12.99 19.20
CA THR A 105 -0.37 12.01 18.68
C THR A 105 -0.40 11.89 17.16
N GLN A 106 -1.52 12.26 16.53
CA GLN A 106 -1.59 12.43 15.08
C GLN A 106 -1.18 13.85 14.69
N ILE A 107 -0.11 13.95 13.89
CA ILE A 107 0.35 15.21 13.32
C ILE A 107 0.04 15.19 11.82
N VAL A 108 -0.73 16.16 11.35
CA VAL A 108 -1.05 16.32 9.92
C VAL A 108 -0.20 17.47 9.38
N PRO A 109 0.57 17.27 8.30
CA PRO A 109 1.28 18.37 7.67
C PRO A 109 0.30 19.47 7.22
N PRO A 110 0.55 20.77 7.52
CA PRO A 110 -0.43 21.84 7.29
C PRO A 110 -0.90 21.97 5.83
N PHE A 111 -0.08 21.55 4.87
CA PHE A 111 -0.37 21.63 3.44
C PHE A 111 -1.31 20.52 2.93
N LEU A 112 -1.58 19.48 3.71
CA LEU A 112 -2.36 18.32 3.25
C LEU A 112 -3.87 18.60 3.27
N GLY A 113 -4.34 19.48 4.17
CA GLY A 113 -5.73 19.96 4.19
C GLY A 113 -6.79 18.89 4.43
N ILE A 114 -6.43 17.77 5.08
CA ILE A 114 -7.35 16.68 5.43
C ILE A 114 -7.78 16.77 6.89
N ASP A 115 -9.07 16.52 7.13
CA ASP A 115 -9.62 16.40 8.49
C ASP A 115 -9.50 14.93 8.93
N VAL A 116 -8.66 14.68 9.94
CA VAL A 116 -8.45 13.36 10.53
C VAL A 116 -8.39 13.49 12.05
N PRO A 117 -8.68 12.42 12.81
CA PRO A 117 -8.61 12.46 14.28
C PRO A 117 -7.24 12.92 14.78
N GLY A 118 -7.22 13.72 15.86
CA GLY A 118 -5.98 14.15 16.52
C GLY A 118 -5.26 13.04 17.31
N THR A 119 -5.81 11.83 17.32
CA THR A 119 -5.24 10.63 17.94
C THR A 119 -4.83 9.65 16.86
N GLY A 120 -3.64 9.06 16.91
CA GLY A 120 -3.19 8.04 15.97
C GLY A 120 -3.75 6.64 16.27
N ASP A 121 -5.06 6.49 16.42
CA ASP A 121 -5.76 5.21 16.65
C ASP A 121 -6.83 4.98 15.58
N PHE A 122 -6.43 5.11 14.31
CA PHE A 122 -7.29 4.92 13.15
C PHE A 122 -6.46 4.46 11.94
N LEU A 123 -7.16 3.88 10.95
CA LEU A 123 -6.63 3.69 9.61
C LEU A 123 -7.33 4.69 8.67
N ALA A 124 -6.58 5.21 7.70
CA ALA A 124 -7.11 6.06 6.64
C ALA A 124 -6.93 5.39 5.28
N ALA A 125 -7.94 5.52 4.41
CA ALA A 125 -7.83 5.18 3.01
C ALA A 125 -7.72 6.49 2.21
N VAL A 126 -6.61 6.65 1.47
CA VAL A 126 -6.32 7.87 0.71
C VAL A 126 -6.18 7.53 -0.77
N GLY A 127 -6.84 8.30 -1.62
CA GLY A 127 -6.74 8.15 -3.07
C GLY A 127 -7.25 9.39 -3.79
N ASP A 128 -6.97 9.46 -5.09
CA ASP A 128 -7.50 10.53 -5.94
C ASP A 128 -8.97 10.25 -6.34
N THR A 129 -9.58 11.20 -7.05
CA THR A 129 -10.98 11.10 -7.49
C THR A 129 -11.24 9.92 -8.43
N ARG A 130 -10.22 9.39 -9.12
CA ARG A 130 -10.35 8.22 -10.00
C ARG A 130 -10.40 6.92 -9.21
N SER A 131 -9.89 6.93 -7.99
CA SER A 131 -9.93 5.79 -7.06
C SER A 131 -11.19 5.74 -6.20
N ARG A 132 -12.19 6.61 -6.44
CA ARG A 132 -13.39 6.72 -5.60
C ARG A 132 -14.17 5.40 -5.43
N GLU A 133 -14.20 4.53 -6.44
CA GLU A 133 -14.90 3.23 -6.33
C GLU A 133 -14.15 2.20 -5.46
N LEU A 134 -12.91 2.51 -5.06
CA LEU A 134 -12.07 1.69 -4.20
C LEU A 134 -12.01 2.22 -2.75
N LEU A 135 -12.57 3.40 -2.49
CA LEU A 135 -12.61 4.09 -1.19
C LEU A 135 -14.03 4.08 -0.61
#